data_AF-A0A350YW11-F1
#
_entry.id   AF-A0A350YW11-F1
#
_cell.length_a   1.000
_cell.length_b   1.000
_cell.length_c   1.000
_cell.angle_alpha   90.00
_cell.angle_beta   90.00
_cell.angle_gamma   90.00
#
_symmetry.space_group_name_H-M   'P 1'
#
loop_
_entity.id
_entity.type
_entity.pdbx_description
1 polymer ?
#
loop_
_entity_poly.entity_id
_entity_poly.type
_entity_poly.pdbx_seq_one_letter_code
_entity_poly.pdbx_strand_id
1 'polypeptide(L)'
;IGIHFFDMITWIFGGVKENTVHFYGPDKAAGFLQLEKARVRWFLSLDYNDLPPQATTKGMRTYRLITVDGREIEFSGGFTDLHTVTYQNILNGNGFGIDDARESIELTDFVRNAKPVGLVGDVHPLLRQKEG
;
A
#
# COMPACT_ATOMS: atom_id res chain seq x y z
N ILE A 1 1.10 5.04 -7.44
CA ILE A 1 0.28 5.36 -6.24
C ILE A 1 0.76 4.59 -5.02
N GLY A 2 1.01 3.29 -5.13
CA GLY A 2 1.35 2.44 -3.97
C GLY A 2 2.70 2.65 -3.29
N ILE A 3 3.63 3.43 -3.87
CA ILE A 3 5.02 3.47 -3.36
C ILE A 3 5.12 3.89 -1.89
N HIS A 4 4.41 4.94 -1.46
CA HIS A 4 4.41 5.36 -0.05
C HIS A 4 3.79 4.34 0.89
N PHE A 5 2.82 3.56 0.41
CA PHE A 5 2.23 2.49 1.20
C PHE A 5 3.23 1.35 1.39
N PHE A 6 3.89 0.95 0.30
CA PHE A 6 4.93 -0.08 0.32
C PHE A 6 6.11 0.30 1.21
N ASP A 7 6.59 1.54 1.08
CA ASP A 7 7.63 2.11 1.92
C ASP A 7 7.28 2.07 3.42
N MET A 8 6.07 2.52 3.76
CA MET A 8 5.60 2.50 5.13
C MET A 8 5.51 1.07 5.71
N ILE A 9 4.97 0.11 4.97
CA ILE A 9 4.84 -1.27 5.50
C ILE A 9 6.18 -1.98 5.62
N THR A 10 7.13 -1.78 4.70
CA THR A 10 8.47 -2.38 4.81
C THR A 10 9.26 -1.73 5.94
N TRP A 11 9.09 -0.42 6.17
CA TRP A 11 9.66 0.26 7.32
C TRP A 11 9.14 -0.30 8.66
N ILE A 12 7.83 -0.52 8.79
CA ILE A 12 7.22 -1.03 10.04
C ILE A 12 7.52 -2.53 10.24
N PHE A 13 7.35 -3.34 9.20
CA PHE A 13 7.32 -4.80 9.31
C PHE A 13 8.58 -5.51 8.79
N GLY A 14 9.58 -4.77 8.36
CA GLY A 14 10.85 -5.29 7.88
C GLY A 14 10.84 -5.68 6.40
N GLY A 15 11.96 -6.26 5.96
CA GLY A 15 12.22 -6.54 4.54
C GLY A 15 11.27 -7.55 3.90
N VAL A 16 11.17 -7.52 2.58
CA VAL A 16 10.32 -8.42 1.80
C VAL A 16 10.95 -9.81 1.69
N LYS A 17 10.18 -10.86 2.00
CA LYS A 17 10.55 -12.28 1.82
C LYS A 17 9.87 -12.91 0.62
N GLU A 18 8.61 -12.52 0.36
CA GLU A 18 7.85 -12.98 -0.79
C GLU A 18 6.93 -11.85 -1.28
N ASN A 19 6.77 -11.75 -2.59
CA ASN A 19 5.83 -10.84 -3.22
C ASN A 19 5.05 -11.57 -4.32
N THR A 20 3.73 -11.55 -4.21
CA THR A 20 2.80 -12.17 -5.16
C THR A 20 1.85 -11.10 -5.68
N VAL A 21 1.76 -10.98 -7.00
CA VAL A 21 0.76 -10.10 -7.64
C VAL A 21 -0.42 -10.94 -8.09
N HIS A 22 -1.60 -10.68 -7.53
CA HIS A 22 -2.85 -11.37 -7.89
C HIS A 22 -3.55 -10.69 -9.06
N PHE A 23 -3.48 -9.35 -9.12
CA PHE A 23 -4.08 -8.55 -10.17
C PHE A 23 -3.23 -7.31 -10.46
N TYR A 24 -3.09 -6.97 -11.74
CA TYR A 24 -2.48 -5.71 -12.17
C TYR A 24 -3.17 -5.24 -13.45
N GLY A 25 -3.72 -4.03 -13.40
CA GLY A 25 -4.44 -3.39 -14.50
C GLY A 25 -4.26 -1.88 -14.50
N PRO A 26 -4.91 -1.16 -15.42
CA PRO A 26 -4.71 0.29 -15.61
C PRO A 26 -5.06 1.14 -14.37
N ASP A 27 -6.08 0.72 -13.62
CA ASP A 27 -6.65 1.48 -12.50
C ASP A 27 -6.54 0.74 -11.15
N LYS A 28 -6.13 -0.54 -11.16
CA LYS A 28 -6.15 -1.42 -9.99
C LYS A 28 -4.94 -2.34 -9.93
N ALA A 29 -4.47 -2.59 -8.73
CA ALA A 29 -3.45 -3.59 -8.46
C ALA A 29 -3.71 -4.23 -7.10
N ALA A 30 -3.49 -5.53 -6.99
CA ALA A 30 -3.66 -6.27 -5.75
C ALA A 30 -2.67 -7.41 -5.65
N GLY A 31 -2.29 -7.75 -4.42
CA GLY A 31 -1.29 -8.76 -4.19
C GLY A 31 -1.14 -9.12 -2.72
N PHE A 32 -0.07 -9.84 -2.46
CA PHE A 32 0.34 -10.30 -1.14
C PHE A 32 1.84 -10.08 -0.96
N LEU A 33 2.22 -9.70 0.26
CA LEU A 33 3.59 -9.56 0.71
C LEU A 33 3.78 -10.39 1.97
N GLN A 34 4.78 -11.27 1.94
CA GLN A 34 5.37 -11.83 3.14
C GLN A 34 6.53 -10.92 3.53
N LEU A 35 6.39 -10.21 4.64
CA LEU A 35 7.43 -9.40 5.26
C LEU A 35 8.03 -10.20 6.43
N GLU A 36 9.15 -9.72 6.97
CA GLU A 36 9.80 -10.33 8.14
C GLU A 36 8.89 -10.49 9.35
N LYS A 37 8.03 -9.49 9.59
CA LYS A 37 7.18 -9.42 10.78
C LYS A 37 5.69 -9.42 10.46
N ALA A 38 5.29 -9.48 9.19
CA ALA A 38 3.88 -9.40 8.81
C ALA A 38 3.54 -10.12 7.50
N ARG A 39 2.26 -10.45 7.37
CA ARG A 39 1.63 -10.96 6.15
C ARG A 39 0.63 -9.92 5.68
N VAL A 40 0.94 -9.25 4.56
CA VAL A 40 0.17 -8.09 4.09
C VAL A 40 -0.52 -8.44 2.79
N ARG A 41 -1.85 -8.52 2.82
CA ARG A 41 -2.69 -8.51 1.62
C ARG A 41 -2.95 -7.05 1.28
N TRP A 42 -2.66 -6.64 0.05
CA TRP A 42 -2.78 -5.24 -0.36
C TRP A 42 -3.68 -5.09 -1.58
N PHE A 43 -4.37 -3.96 -1.66
CA PHE A 43 -5.26 -3.58 -2.74
C PHE A 43 -5.17 -2.07 -2.98
N LEU A 44 -4.94 -1.68 -4.22
CA LEU A 44 -4.81 -0.31 -4.67
C LEU A 44 -5.78 -0.09 -5.82
N SER A 45 -6.59 0.96 -5.75
CA SER A 45 -7.56 1.30 -6.79
C SER A 45 -7.67 2.81 -6.99
N LEU A 46 -7.86 3.20 -8.24
CA LEU A 46 -8.27 4.53 -8.68
C LEU A 46 -9.78 4.64 -8.94
N ASP A 47 -10.50 3.51 -8.92
CA ASP A 47 -11.93 3.45 -9.19
C ASP A 47 -12.72 3.90 -7.95
N TYR A 48 -13.55 4.92 -8.13
CA TYR A 48 -14.42 5.44 -7.07
C TYR A 48 -15.37 4.37 -6.52
N ASN A 49 -15.75 3.38 -7.33
CA ASN A 49 -16.63 2.29 -6.93
C ASN A 49 -15.96 1.26 -6.00
N ASP A 50 -14.65 1.36 -5.76
CA ASP A 50 -13.94 0.56 -4.75
C ASP A 50 -13.97 1.20 -3.35
N LEU A 51 -14.50 2.42 -3.22
CA LEU A 51 -14.61 3.06 -1.92
C LEU A 51 -15.68 2.37 -1.06
N PRO A 52 -15.41 2.11 0.23
CA PRO A 52 -16.40 1.52 1.11
C PRO A 52 -17.54 2.52 1.39
N PRO A 53 -18.76 2.04 1.72
CA PRO A 53 -19.91 2.89 2.01
C PRO A 53 -19.65 3.96 3.08
N GLN A 54 -18.85 3.63 4.09
CA GLN A 54 -18.46 4.56 5.15
C GLN A 54 -17.62 5.77 4.66
N ALA A 55 -16.90 5.63 3.55
CA ALA A 55 -16.14 6.72 2.94
C ALA A 55 -17.05 7.55 2.00
N THR A 56 -17.86 6.88 1.18
CA THR A 56 -18.75 7.55 0.21
C THR A 56 -19.84 8.35 0.90
N THR A 57 -20.43 7.84 1.98
CA THR A 57 -21.42 8.56 2.82
C THR A 57 -20.86 9.82 3.47
N LYS A 58 -19.54 9.87 3.73
CA LYS A 58 -18.83 11.05 4.24
C LYS A 58 -18.33 11.99 3.13
N GLY A 59 -18.65 11.71 1.87
CA GLY A 59 -18.18 12.50 0.72
C GLY A 59 -16.67 12.38 0.45
N MET A 60 -16.00 11.37 1.02
CA MET A 60 -14.56 11.18 0.83
C MET A 60 -14.28 10.70 -0.60
N ARG A 61 -13.20 11.21 -1.19
CA ARG A 61 -12.71 10.77 -2.52
C ARG A 61 -11.51 9.83 -2.44
N THR A 62 -10.93 9.68 -1.25
CA THR A 62 -9.78 8.84 -0.95
C THR A 62 -10.09 8.02 0.28
N TYR A 63 -9.63 6.77 0.29
CA TYR A 63 -9.73 5.89 1.45
C TYR A 63 -8.45 5.08 1.59
N ARG A 64 -7.77 5.23 2.73
CA ARG A 64 -6.53 4.55 3.09
C ARG A 64 -6.73 3.92 4.45
N LEU A 65 -6.71 2.59 4.46
CA LEU A 65 -6.94 1.79 5.66
C LEU A 65 -5.85 0.73 5.77
N ILE A 66 -5.31 0.57 6.97
CA ILE A 66 -4.53 -0.60 7.36
C ILE A 66 -5.21 -1.25 8.56
N THR A 67 -5.34 -2.57 8.51
CA THR A 67 -5.82 -3.37 9.65
C THR A 67 -4.67 -4.21 10.17
N VAL A 68 -4.28 -4.02 11.43
CA VAL A 68 -3.24 -4.80 12.12
C VAL A 68 -3.85 -5.42 13.38
N ASP A 69 -3.74 -6.74 13.55
CA ASP A 69 -4.29 -7.46 14.70
C ASP A 69 -5.77 -7.14 15.00
N GLY A 70 -6.57 -6.98 13.94
CA GLY A 70 -8.00 -6.64 14.04
C GLY A 70 -8.29 -5.18 14.38
N ARG A 71 -7.26 -4.32 14.48
CA ARG A 71 -7.42 -2.88 14.70
C ARG A 71 -7.24 -2.12 13.41
N GLU A 72 -8.24 -1.29 13.10
CA GLU A 72 -8.26 -0.44 11.92
C GLU A 72 -7.61 0.90 12.17
N ILE A 73 -6.69 1.29 11.29
CA ILE A 73 -6.05 2.60 11.25
C ILE A 73 -6.36 3.21 9.89
N GLU A 74 -7.22 4.23 9.90
CA GLU A 74 -7.60 5.01 8.73
C GLU A 74 -6.76 6.29 8.69
N PHE A 75 -6.10 6.56 7.55
CA PHE A 75 -5.13 7.66 7.42
C PHE A 75 -5.26 8.38 6.07
N SER A 76 -6.50 8.68 5.65
CA SER A 76 -6.77 9.42 4.41
C SER A 76 -6.62 10.93 4.59
N GLY A 77 -6.65 11.43 5.83
CA GLY A 77 -6.42 12.82 6.20
C GLY A 77 -5.04 13.08 6.81
N GLY A 78 -4.67 14.35 6.98
CA GLY A 78 -3.46 14.75 7.74
C GLY A 78 -2.16 14.92 6.95
N PHE A 79 -2.22 14.99 5.61
CA PHE A 79 -1.01 15.14 4.75
C PHE A 79 -0.54 16.60 4.53
N THR A 80 -1.20 17.59 5.14
CA THR A 80 -1.00 19.02 4.82
C THR A 80 0.38 19.54 5.21
N ASP A 81 0.98 19.02 6.29
CA ASP A 81 2.19 19.61 6.88
C ASP A 81 3.40 18.65 6.94
N LEU A 82 3.22 17.42 6.45
CA LEU A 82 4.30 16.41 6.46
C LEU A 82 5.52 16.83 5.63
N HIS A 83 5.32 17.64 4.58
CA HIS A 83 6.43 18.15 3.79
C HIS A 83 7.36 19.04 4.61
N THR A 84 6.82 19.97 5.41
CA THR A 84 7.62 20.85 6.28
C THR A 84 8.47 20.04 7.26
N VAL A 85 7.86 19.01 7.87
CA VAL A 85 8.57 18.10 8.78
C VAL A 85 9.67 17.33 8.05
N THR A 86 9.42 16.84 6.83
CA THR A 86 10.45 16.19 6.01
C THR A 86 11.62 17.11 5.73
N TYR A 87 11.38 18.37 5.34
CA TYR A 87 12.46 19.34 5.12
C TYR A 87 13.27 19.62 6.39
N GLN A 88 12.61 19.78 7.54
CA GLN A 88 13.30 19.94 8.82
C GLN A 88 14.21 18.76 9.14
N ASN A 89 13.76 17.52 8.90
CA ASN A 89 14.57 16.32 9.11
C ASN A 89 15.78 16.26 8.17
N ILE A 90 15.59 16.58 6.89
CA ILE A 90 16.69 16.65 5.90
C ILE A 90 17.75 17.66 6.34
N LEU A 91 17.33 18.87 6.74
CA LEU A 91 18.25 19.92 7.16
C LEU A 91 19.00 19.58 8.46
N ASN A 92 18.41 18.74 9.32
CA ASN A 92 19.04 18.25 10.54
C ASN A 92 19.91 17.00 10.33
N GLY A 93 20.10 16.54 9.09
CA GLY A 93 20.91 15.35 8.78
C GLY A 93 20.19 14.01 8.98
N ASN A 94 18.88 14.03 9.26
CA ASN A 94 18.03 12.84 9.45
C ASN A 94 17.12 12.61 8.23
N GLY A 95 17.56 12.99 7.04
CA GLY A 95 16.81 12.78 5.81
C GLY A 95 16.88 11.34 5.33
N PHE A 96 15.85 10.89 4.61
CA PHE A 96 15.85 9.58 3.96
C PHE A 96 16.71 9.61 2.68
N GLY A 97 17.65 8.66 2.59
CA GLY A 97 18.58 8.51 1.48
C GLY A 97 18.15 7.46 0.46
N ILE A 98 19.07 7.13 -0.45
CA ILE A 98 18.85 6.12 -1.49
C ILE A 98 18.64 4.74 -0.87
N ASP A 99 19.39 4.42 0.19
CA ASP A 99 19.27 3.12 0.87
C ASP A 99 17.90 2.94 1.52
N ASP A 100 17.31 4.01 2.08
CA ASP A 100 15.97 3.98 2.68
C ASP A 100 14.89 3.78 1.61
N ALA A 101 15.02 4.43 0.45
CA ALA A 101 14.04 4.36 -0.63
C ALA A 101 14.17 3.11 -1.53
N ARG A 102 15.28 2.37 -1.45
CA ARG A 102 15.60 1.27 -2.38
C ARG A 102 14.50 0.20 -2.39
N GLU A 103 14.11 -0.28 -1.21
CA GLU A 103 13.16 -1.40 -1.08
C GLU A 103 11.81 -1.07 -1.72
N SER A 104 11.29 0.15 -1.51
CA SER A 104 9.99 0.55 -2.05
C SER A 104 10.03 0.77 -3.57
N ILE A 105 11.18 1.18 -4.11
CA ILE A 105 11.42 1.26 -5.56
C ILE A 105 11.47 -0.13 -6.18
N GLU A 106 12.28 -1.04 -5.64
CA GLU A 106 12.40 -2.42 -6.12
C GLU A 106 11.06 -3.15 -6.08
N LEU A 107 10.29 -2.94 -5.01
CA LEU A 107 8.99 -3.55 -4.87
C LEU A 107 7.99 -3.04 -5.91
N THR A 108 8.00 -1.72 -6.16
CA THR A 108 7.13 -1.10 -7.16
C THR A 108 7.52 -1.53 -8.57
N ASP A 109 8.81 -1.67 -8.86
CA ASP A 109 9.31 -2.16 -10.15
C ASP A 109 8.92 -3.64 -10.38
N PHE A 110 9.07 -4.49 -9.37
CA PHE A 110 8.60 -5.88 -9.44
C PHE A 110 7.11 -5.93 -9.77
N VAL A 111 6.26 -5.20 -9.04
CA VAL A 111 4.81 -5.22 -9.24
C VAL A 111 4.44 -4.77 -10.66
N ARG A 112 5.15 -3.77 -11.20
CA ARG A 112 4.93 -3.27 -12.57
C ARG A 112 5.21 -4.32 -13.64
N ASN A 113 6.22 -5.18 -13.42
CA ASN A 113 6.71 -6.15 -14.40
C ASN A 113 6.20 -7.58 -14.15
N ALA A 114 5.54 -7.82 -13.00
CA ALA A 114 5.02 -9.13 -12.64
C ALA A 114 3.87 -9.56 -13.56
N LYS A 115 3.82 -10.86 -13.86
CA LYS A 115 2.64 -11.49 -14.46
C LYS A 115 1.69 -11.89 -13.34
N PRO A 116 0.46 -11.35 -13.28
CA PRO A 116 -0.48 -11.69 -12.23
C PRO A 116 -0.80 -13.19 -12.21
N VAL A 117 -0.80 -13.79 -11.02
CA VAL A 117 -1.09 -15.23 -10.83
C VAL A 117 -2.58 -15.53 -10.71
N GLY A 118 -3.44 -14.50 -10.70
CA GLY A 118 -4.88 -14.63 -10.48
C GLY A 118 -5.24 -14.83 -9.01
N LEU A 119 -6.43 -15.38 -8.75
CA LEU A 119 -7.00 -15.53 -7.40
C LEU A 119 -6.47 -16.76 -6.65
N VAL A 120 -5.15 -16.91 -6.58
CA VAL A 120 -4.50 -18.04 -5.91
C VAL A 120 -3.91 -17.60 -4.57
N GLY A 121 -4.11 -18.40 -3.52
CA GLY A 121 -3.50 -18.16 -2.21
C GLY A 121 -4.12 -17.00 -1.42
N ASP A 122 -3.26 -16.14 -0.86
CA ASP A 122 -3.60 -15.07 0.08
C ASP A 122 -4.17 -13.82 -0.63
N VAL A 123 -5.28 -14.01 -1.32
CA VAL A 123 -5.93 -12.94 -2.09
C VAL A 123 -6.59 -11.90 -1.18
N HIS A 124 -6.45 -10.62 -1.55
CA HIS A 124 -7.12 -9.53 -0.85
C HIS A 124 -8.67 -9.64 -0.97
N PRO A 125 -9.45 -9.43 0.11
CA PRO A 125 -10.91 -9.61 0.09
C PRO A 125 -11.66 -8.82 -1.00
N LEU A 126 -11.26 -7.56 -1.25
CA LEU A 126 -11.89 -6.72 -2.28
C LEU A 126 -11.75 -7.29 -3.70
N LEU A 127 -10.72 -8.10 -3.96
CA LEU A 127 -10.55 -8.72 -5.27
C LEU A 127 -11.54 -9.89 -5.48
N ARG A 128 -11.93 -10.59 -4.39
CA ARG A 128 -12.91 -11.68 -4.45
C ARG A 128 -14.35 -11.20 -4.56
N GLN A 129 -14.66 -10.00 -4.08
CA GLN A 129 -16.02 -9.44 -4.13
C GLN A 129 -16.42 -8.96 -5.52
N LYS A 130 -15.50 -8.87 -6.48
CA LYS A 130 -15.73 -8.33 -7.83
C LYS A 130 -15.90 -9.37 -8.95
N GLU A 131 -15.89 -10.67 -8.64
CA GLU A 131 -16.22 -11.74 -9.61
C GLU A 131 -17.71 -12.13 -9.60
N GLY A 132 -18.60 -11.25 -9.14
CA GLY A 132 -20.06 -11.45 -9.13
C GLY A 132 -20.78 -10.55 -10.11
#